data_AF-A0A960HQA8-F1
#
_entry.id   AF-A0A960HQA8-F1
#
_cell.length_a   1.000
_cell.length_b   1.000
_cell.length_c   1.000
_cell.angle_alpha   90.00
_cell.angle_beta   90.00
_cell.angle_gamma   90.00
#
_symmetry.space_group_name_H-M   'P 1'
#
loop_
_entity.id
_entity.type
_entity.pdbx_description
1 polymer ?
#
loop_
_entity_poly.entity_id
_entity_poly.type
_entity_poly.pdbx_seq_one_letter_code
_entity_poly.pdbx_strand_id
1 'polypeptide(L)'
;KAVKETAYHLRHSRSWVVRLGDGTDESHARMQSAIDELWRYTGELFESDDVERTLVESGVAADPGGLHTAWRATVEAAVTEATLAIPDDGPMQSGGRSGRHTESFSYLLGEMQVVARAHPGATW
;
A
#
# COMPACT_ATOMS: atom_id res chain seq x y z
N LYS A 1 3.58 -6.24 18.11
CA LYS A 1 2.99 -4.92 18.43
C LYS A 1 2.12 -4.42 17.27
N ALA A 2 2.70 -4.21 16.09
CA ALA A 2 2.02 -3.69 14.89
C ALA A 2 0.71 -4.41 14.52
N VAL A 3 0.62 -5.74 14.63
CA VAL A 3 -0.59 -6.50 14.23
C VAL A 3 -1.90 -5.98 14.84
N LYS A 4 -1.88 -5.57 16.13
CA LYS A 4 -3.09 -5.02 16.78
C LYS A 4 -3.48 -3.65 16.21
N GLU A 5 -2.49 -2.82 15.88
CA GLU A 5 -2.67 -1.50 15.28
C GLU A 5 -3.14 -1.63 13.82
N THR A 6 -2.52 -2.51 13.03
CA THR A 6 -2.90 -2.79 11.65
C THR A 6 -4.33 -3.32 11.53
N ALA A 7 -4.79 -4.16 12.47
CA ALA A 7 -6.18 -4.61 12.50
C ALA A 7 -7.17 -3.44 12.70
N TYR A 8 -6.79 -2.41 13.46
CA TYR A 8 -7.58 -1.20 13.58
C TYR A 8 -7.55 -0.37 12.28
N HIS A 9 -6.37 -0.20 11.67
CA HIS A 9 -6.23 0.51 10.39
C HIS A 9 -7.07 -0.12 9.29
N LEU A 10 -7.02 -1.46 9.14
CA LEU A 10 -7.81 -2.19 8.14
C LEU A 10 -9.31 -1.99 8.34
N ARG A 11 -9.79 -2.08 9.59
CA ARG A 11 -11.21 -1.83 9.89
C ARG A 11 -11.61 -0.39 9.56
N HIS A 12 -10.77 0.57 9.90
CA HIS A 12 -11.05 1.98 9.63
C HIS A 12 -11.06 2.29 8.13
N SER A 13 -10.02 1.85 7.39
CA SER A 13 -9.91 2.08 5.96
C SER A 13 -11.03 1.37 5.19
N ARG A 14 -11.32 0.10 5.50
CA ARG A 14 -12.45 -0.63 4.90
C ARG A 14 -13.77 0.10 5.14
N SER A 15 -14.02 0.59 6.36
CA SER A 15 -15.25 1.33 6.64
C SER A 15 -15.39 2.58 5.78
N TRP A 16 -14.28 3.25 5.43
CA TRP A 16 -14.32 4.42 4.55
C TRP A 16 -14.49 4.05 3.07
N VAL A 17 -13.85 2.95 2.62
CA VAL A 17 -14.06 2.41 1.27
C VAL A 17 -15.55 2.11 1.06
N VAL A 18 -16.19 1.41 2.00
CA VAL A 18 -17.62 1.08 1.91
C VAL A 18 -18.51 2.33 1.96
N ARG A 19 -18.26 3.25 2.90
CA ARG A 19 -19.06 4.48 3.01
C ARG A 19 -19.00 5.38 1.78
N LEU A 20 -17.84 5.41 1.11
CA LEU A 20 -17.65 6.25 -0.07
C LEU A 20 -18.09 5.53 -1.35
N GLY A 21 -17.82 4.24 -1.47
CA GLY A 21 -18.29 3.41 -2.58
C GLY A 21 -19.81 3.28 -2.58
N ASP A 22 -20.43 2.85 -1.48
CA ASP A 22 -21.89 2.73 -1.38
C ASP A 22 -22.53 4.02 -0.82
N GLY A 23 -22.00 5.16 -1.25
CA GLY A 23 -22.39 6.49 -0.78
C GLY A 23 -23.30 7.22 -1.79
N THR A 24 -22.87 8.40 -2.21
CA THR A 24 -23.50 9.15 -3.31
C THR A 24 -22.82 8.80 -4.64
N ASP A 25 -23.47 9.10 -5.77
CA ASP A 25 -22.86 8.91 -7.10
C ASP A 25 -21.48 9.58 -7.20
N GLU A 26 -21.33 10.77 -6.61
CA GLU A 26 -20.06 11.50 -6.58
C GLU A 26 -18.99 10.78 -5.73
N SER A 27 -19.34 10.32 -4.52
CA SER A 27 -18.37 9.61 -3.67
C SER A 27 -17.99 8.26 -4.26
N HIS A 28 -18.95 7.58 -4.90
CA HIS A 28 -18.75 6.32 -5.58
C HIS A 28 -17.75 6.49 -6.72
N ALA A 29 -17.99 7.45 -7.62
CA ALA A 29 -17.10 7.73 -8.75
C ALA A 29 -15.68 8.08 -8.29
N ARG A 30 -15.54 8.87 -7.21
CA ARG A 30 -14.22 9.20 -6.65
C ARG A 30 -13.51 8.00 -6.06
N MET A 31 -14.21 7.14 -5.34
CA MET A 31 -13.61 5.95 -4.75
C MET A 31 -13.18 4.94 -5.83
N GLN A 32 -14.00 4.75 -6.88
CA GLN A 32 -13.62 3.93 -8.03
C GLN A 32 -12.36 4.49 -8.69
N SER A 33 -12.35 5.79 -9.00
CA SER A 33 -11.18 6.44 -9.62
C SER A 33 -9.91 6.30 -8.77
N ALA A 34 -10.02 6.38 -7.44
CA ALA A 34 -8.88 6.21 -6.55
C ALA A 34 -8.34 4.78 -6.58
N ILE A 35 -9.22 3.77 -6.63
CA ILE A 35 -8.81 2.36 -6.77
C ILE A 35 -8.12 2.15 -8.12
N ASP A 36 -8.73 2.62 -9.22
CA ASP A 36 -8.20 2.46 -10.57
C ASP A 36 -6.80 3.08 -10.71
N GLU A 37 -6.61 4.28 -10.15
CA GLU A 37 -5.33 5.01 -10.20
C GLU A 37 -4.23 4.30 -9.42
N LEU A 38 -4.55 3.78 -8.22
CA LEU A 38 -3.57 3.19 -7.31
C LEU A 38 -3.30 1.71 -7.56
N TRP A 39 -4.17 1.01 -8.29
CA TRP A 39 -4.09 -0.45 -8.50
C TRP A 39 -2.72 -0.89 -9.01
N ARG A 40 -2.15 -0.14 -9.96
CA ARG A 40 -0.85 -0.44 -10.58
C ARG A 40 0.31 -0.57 -9.59
N TYR A 41 0.21 0.01 -8.39
CA TYR A 41 1.27 -0.07 -7.38
C TYR A 41 1.16 -1.30 -6.46
N THR A 42 0.05 -2.03 -6.53
CA THR A 42 -0.19 -3.17 -5.63
C THR A 42 0.71 -4.37 -5.96
N GLY A 43 1.24 -4.47 -7.19
CA GLY A 43 2.15 -5.54 -7.59
C GLY A 43 3.43 -5.62 -6.75
N GLU A 44 4.05 -4.47 -6.43
CA GLU A 44 5.29 -4.42 -5.65
C GLU A 44 5.12 -4.97 -4.21
N LEU A 45 3.89 -5.08 -3.70
CA LEU A 45 3.61 -5.68 -2.38
C LEU A 45 4.03 -7.15 -2.28
N PHE A 46 4.14 -7.84 -3.43
CA PHE A 46 4.40 -9.28 -3.51
C PHE A 46 5.74 -9.61 -4.16
N GLU A 47 6.55 -8.59 -4.43
CA GLU A 47 7.90 -8.76 -4.96
C GLU A 47 8.91 -9.01 -3.82
N SER A 48 9.92 -9.81 -4.12
CA SER A 48 11.05 -10.11 -3.23
C SER A 48 12.36 -9.81 -3.95
N ASP A 49 13.27 -9.11 -3.27
CA ASP A 49 14.65 -8.97 -3.74
C ASP A 49 15.56 -10.13 -3.28
N ASP A 50 16.84 -10.10 -3.65
CA ASP A 50 17.83 -11.14 -3.29
C ASP A 50 18.02 -11.28 -1.77
N VAL A 51 17.93 -10.15 -1.05
CA VAL A 51 18.11 -10.13 0.40
C VAL A 51 16.90 -10.75 1.07
N GLU A 52 15.69 -10.36 0.66
CA GLU A 52 14.45 -10.94 1.18
C GLU A 52 14.36 -12.42 0.90
N ARG A 53 14.72 -12.89 -0.31
CA ARG A 53 14.73 -14.33 -0.63
C ARG A 53 15.62 -15.13 0.31
N THR A 54 16.83 -14.62 0.59
CA THR A 54 17.75 -15.27 1.55
C THR A 54 17.15 -15.33 2.96
N LEU A 55 16.45 -14.27 3.39
CA LEU A 55 15.80 -14.22 4.70
C LEU A 55 14.56 -15.12 4.78
N VAL A 56 13.84 -15.29 3.68
CA VAL A 56 12.72 -16.24 3.58
C VAL A 56 13.22 -17.68 3.67
N GLU A 57 14.27 -18.03 2.92
CA GLU A 57 14.86 -19.37 2.94
C GLU A 57 15.42 -19.76 4.32
N SER A 58 15.92 -18.79 5.07
CA SER A 58 16.40 -18.99 6.44
C SER A 58 15.29 -18.93 7.51
N GLY A 59 14.03 -18.70 7.11
CA GLY A 59 12.88 -18.65 8.02
C GLY A 59 12.81 -17.38 8.90
N VAL A 60 13.53 -16.33 8.53
CA VAL A 60 13.56 -15.04 9.24
C VAL A 60 12.48 -14.09 8.74
N ALA A 61 12.30 -14.02 7.41
CA ALA A 61 11.29 -13.17 6.78
C ALA A 61 10.10 -14.01 6.27
N ALA A 62 8.93 -13.38 6.16
CA ALA A 62 7.78 -13.96 5.47
C ALA A 62 7.94 -13.81 3.96
N ASP A 63 7.49 -14.80 3.18
CA ASP A 63 7.43 -14.70 1.72
C ASP A 63 6.30 -13.75 1.30
N PRO A 64 6.61 -12.59 0.68
CA PRO A 64 5.61 -11.67 0.16
C PRO A 64 4.70 -12.33 -0.88
N GLY A 65 5.23 -13.19 -1.76
CA GLY A 65 4.45 -13.86 -2.81
C GLY A 65 3.33 -14.72 -2.23
N GLY A 66 3.61 -15.44 -1.15
CA GLY A 66 2.63 -16.24 -0.41
C GLY A 66 1.48 -15.44 0.23
N LEU A 67 1.60 -14.11 0.35
CA LEU A 67 0.56 -13.24 0.92
C LEU A 67 -0.49 -12.79 -0.10
N HIS A 68 -0.21 -12.91 -1.40
CA HIS A 68 -1.06 -12.37 -2.48
C HIS A 68 -2.51 -12.85 -2.39
N THR A 69 -2.74 -14.16 -2.24
CA THR A 69 -4.08 -14.74 -2.19
C THR A 69 -4.92 -14.20 -1.03
N ALA A 70 -4.33 -14.13 0.17
CA ALA A 70 -5.04 -13.65 1.36
C ALA A 70 -5.30 -12.14 1.30
N TRP A 71 -4.35 -11.37 0.76
CA TRP A 71 -4.53 -9.94 0.51
C TRP A 71 -5.65 -9.71 -0.50
N ARG A 72 -5.62 -10.42 -1.64
CA ARG A 72 -6.60 -10.26 -2.72
C ARG A 72 -8.02 -10.55 -2.24
N ALA A 73 -8.22 -11.65 -1.51
CA ALA A 73 -9.51 -11.95 -0.91
C ALA A 73 -10.01 -10.86 0.05
N THR A 74 -9.12 -10.23 0.81
CA THR A 74 -9.47 -9.14 1.73
C THR A 74 -9.89 -7.87 0.97
N VAL A 75 -9.16 -7.52 -0.09
CA VAL A 75 -9.45 -6.34 -0.92
C VAL A 75 -10.71 -6.54 -1.74
N GLU A 76 -10.86 -7.68 -2.41
CA GLU A 76 -12.05 -8.04 -3.19
C GLU A 76 -13.32 -8.01 -2.35
N ALA A 77 -13.27 -8.52 -1.11
CA ALA A 77 -14.40 -8.45 -0.20
C ALA A 77 -14.79 -7.00 0.15
N ALA A 78 -13.82 -6.11 0.40
CA ALA A 78 -14.09 -4.71 0.72
C ALA A 78 -14.63 -3.92 -0.49
N VAL A 79 -14.05 -4.13 -1.67
CA VAL A 79 -14.45 -3.46 -2.92
C VAL A 79 -15.84 -3.91 -3.35
N THR A 80 -16.13 -5.22 -3.27
CA THR A 80 -17.45 -5.77 -3.58
C THR A 80 -18.52 -5.26 -2.61
N GLU A 81 -18.23 -5.24 -1.30
CA GLU A 81 -19.14 -4.68 -0.29
C GLU A 81 -19.43 -3.19 -0.56
N ALA A 82 -18.45 -2.46 -1.09
CA ALA A 82 -18.56 -1.06 -1.43
C ALA A 82 -19.25 -0.80 -2.79
N THR A 83 -19.79 -1.84 -3.45
CA THR A 83 -20.42 -1.79 -4.79
C THR A 83 -19.49 -1.34 -5.93
N LEU A 84 -18.18 -1.38 -5.72
CA LEU A 84 -17.15 -0.97 -6.68
C LEU A 84 -16.64 -2.15 -7.51
N ALA A 85 -15.89 -1.85 -8.58
CA ALA A 85 -15.23 -2.83 -9.43
C ALA A 85 -13.75 -3.01 -9.07
N ILE A 86 -13.27 -4.25 -9.15
CA ILE A 86 -11.85 -4.57 -9.07
C ILE A 86 -11.22 -4.32 -10.43
N PRO A 87 -10.15 -3.51 -10.54
CA PRO A 87 -9.45 -3.31 -11.80
C PRO A 87 -8.77 -4.59 -12.29
N ASP A 88 -8.69 -4.74 -13.61
CA ASP A 88 -7.91 -5.82 -14.22
C ASP A 88 -6.41 -5.62 -13.95
N ASP A 89 -5.69 -6.75 -13.87
CA ASP A 89 -4.25 -6.72 -13.70
C ASP A 89 -3.58 -6.26 -15.01
N GLY A 90 -3.06 -5.04 -15.02
CA GLY A 90 -2.25 -4.45 -16.09
C GLY A 90 -0.75 -4.39 -15.75
N PRO A 91 0.04 -3.57 -16.47
CA PRO A 91 1.44 -3.32 -16.13
C PRO A 91 1.59 -2.71 -14.72
N MET A 92 2.15 -3.50 -13.79
CA MET A 92 2.39 -3.08 -12.41
C MET A 92 3.67 -2.24 -12.29
N GLN A 93 3.69 -1.31 -11.35
CA GLN A 93 4.85 -0.52 -10.97
C GLN A 93 5.68 -1.25 -9.93
N SER A 94 6.99 -1.06 -10.02
CA SER A 94 8.00 -1.63 -9.13
C SER A 94 9.21 -0.69 -9.08
N GLY A 95 10.04 -0.83 -8.05
CA GLY A 95 11.35 -0.21 -7.96
C GLY A 95 11.59 0.53 -6.65
N GLY A 96 10.58 0.78 -5.84
CA GLY A 96 10.70 1.38 -4.52
C GLY A 96 11.68 0.63 -3.62
N ARG A 97 11.67 -0.71 -3.67
CA ARG A 97 12.65 -1.55 -2.93
C ARG A 97 14.09 -1.40 -3.40
N SER A 98 14.30 -0.98 -4.65
CA SER A 98 15.63 -0.71 -5.24
C SER A 98 16.00 0.78 -5.27
N GLY A 99 15.27 1.63 -4.53
CA GLY A 99 15.52 3.06 -4.45
C GLY A 99 15.03 3.86 -5.66
N ARG A 100 14.26 3.24 -6.56
CA ARG A 100 13.64 3.88 -7.73
C ARG A 100 12.22 4.32 -7.37
N HIS A 101 12.10 5.51 -6.80
CA HIS A 101 10.83 6.04 -6.33
C HIS A 101 10.12 6.92 -7.37
N THR A 102 8.83 7.15 -7.16
CA THR A 102 8.10 8.21 -7.87
C THR A 102 8.65 9.59 -7.46
N GLU A 103 8.37 10.60 -8.29
CA GLU A 103 8.82 11.97 -8.04
C GLU A 103 8.35 12.52 -6.68
N SER A 104 7.16 12.12 -6.23
CA SER A 104 6.56 12.49 -4.95
C SER A 104 7.46 12.22 -3.74
N PHE A 105 8.31 11.17 -3.80
CA PHE A 105 9.20 10.83 -2.70
C PHE A 105 10.27 11.90 -2.45
N SER A 106 10.73 12.57 -3.51
CA SER A 106 11.74 13.63 -3.39
C SER A 106 11.22 14.83 -2.59
N TYR A 107 9.98 15.24 -2.84
CA TYR A 107 9.31 16.30 -2.08
C TYR A 107 9.07 15.91 -0.62
N LEU A 108 8.58 14.69 -0.39
CA LEU A 108 8.36 14.16 0.96
C LEU A 108 9.64 14.18 1.80
N LEU A 109 10.75 13.66 1.25
CA LEU A 109 12.03 13.67 1.97
C LEU A 109 12.56 15.09 2.19
N GLY A 110 12.35 15.98 1.22
CA GLY A 110 12.71 17.39 1.34
C GLY A 110 12.09 18.02 2.58
N GLU A 111 10.78 17.82 2.78
CA GLU A 111 10.04 18.34 3.93
C GLU A 111 10.38 17.61 5.23
N MET A 112 10.32 16.27 5.23
CA MET A 112 10.53 15.44 6.42
C MET A 112 11.90 15.67 7.06
N GLN A 113 12.92 15.98 6.25
CA GLN A 113 14.29 16.07 6.69
C GLN A 113 14.78 17.50 6.93
N VAL A 114 13.93 18.54 6.79
CA VAL A 114 14.35 19.94 6.93
C VAL A 114 15.14 20.18 8.22
N VAL A 115 14.55 19.83 9.37
CA VAL A 115 15.16 20.10 10.69
C VAL A 115 16.45 19.30 10.86
N ALA A 116 16.43 18.01 10.51
CA ALA A 116 17.58 17.13 10.64
C ALA A 116 18.76 17.56 9.75
N ARG A 117 18.48 18.06 8.54
CA ARG A 117 19.50 18.56 7.60
C ARG A 117 20.04 19.93 7.99
N ALA A 118 19.20 20.80 8.57
CA ALA A 118 19.62 22.11 9.05
C ALA A 118 20.49 22.03 10.32
N HIS A 119 20.27 21.01 11.16
CA HIS A 119 20.97 20.83 12.44
C HIS A 119 21.57 19.43 12.59
N PRO A 120 22.59 19.08 11.78
CA PRO A 120 23.21 17.77 11.86
C PRO A 120 23.87 17.55 13.24
N GLY A 121 23.60 16.40 13.87
CA GLY A 121 24.15 16.02 15.17
C GLY A 121 23.36 16.54 16.39
N ALA A 122 22.26 17.26 16.19
CA ALA A 122 21.36 17.65 17.28
C ALA A 122 20.60 16.44 17.86
N THR A 123 20.20 16.55 19.13
CA THR A 123 19.45 15.52 19.89
C THR A 123 18.00 15.97 20.10
N TRP A 124 17.05 15.05 19.93
CA TRP A 124 15.60 15.27 20.09
C TRP A 124 14.95 14.10 20.82
#